data_AF-C8W8H2-F1
#
_entry.id   AF-C8W8H2-F1
#
_cell.length_a   1.000
_cell.length_b   1.000
_cell.length_c   1.000
_cell.angle_alpha   90.00
_cell.angle_beta   90.00
_cell.angle_gamma   90.00
#
_symmetry.space_group_name_H-M   'P 1'
#
loop_
_entity.id
_entity.type
_entity.pdbx_description
1 polymer ?
#
loop_
_entity_poly.entity_id
_entity_poly.type
_entity_poly.pdbx_seq_one_letter_code
_entity_poly.pdbx_strand_id
1 'polypeptide(L)' 'MDAINSFISWLFGDKTGALFLVLGGILLFLVISFVLERKTKKMYFNHKKTDEDWDLFGDDSEEGWSDFEEDNK' A
#
# COMPACT_ATOMS: atom_id res chain seq x y z
N MET A 1 7.02 -13.80 37.49
CA MET A 1 7.43 -14.42 36.21
C MET A 1 6.49 -15.55 35.79
N ASP A 2 5.78 -16.18 36.73
CA ASP A 2 4.87 -17.30 36.42
C ASP A 2 3.70 -16.93 35.51
N ALA A 3 3.12 -15.74 35.66
CA ALA A 3 2.02 -15.28 34.81
C ALA A 3 2.42 -15.20 33.32
N ILE A 4 3.66 -14.81 33.03
CA ILE A 4 4.17 -14.70 31.65
C ILE A 4 4.40 -16.10 31.06
N ASN A 5 4.98 -17.01 31.84
CA ASN A 5 5.19 -18.40 31.40
C ASN A 5 3.87 -19.13 31.17
N SER A 6 2.88 -18.94 32.03
CA SER A 6 1.53 -19.50 31.85
C SER A 6 0.86 -18.95 30.60
N PHE A 7 1.05 -17.65 30.32
CA PHE A 7 0.53 -17.03 29.11
C PHE A 7 1.18 -17.57 27.84
N ILE A 8 2.52 -17.68 27.81
CA ILE A 8 3.25 -18.24 26.66
C ILE A 8 2.89 -19.71 26.44
N SER A 9 2.80 -20.50 27.51
CA SER A 9 2.38 -21.91 27.43
C SER A 9 0.96 -22.05 26.87
N TRP A 10 0.04 -21.18 27.28
CA TRP A 10 -1.32 -21.14 26.71
C TRP A 10 -1.32 -20.70 25.25
N LEU A 11 -0.55 -19.66 24.90
CA LEU A 11 -0.48 -19.09 23.56
C LEU A 11 0.00 -20.10 22.50
N PHE A 12 0.91 -21.00 22.87
CA PHE A 12 1.45 -22.02 21.96
C PHE A 12 0.92 -23.45 22.20
N GLY A 13 0.35 -23.72 23.38
CA GLY A 13 -0.14 -25.04 23.75
C GLY A 13 -1.61 -25.29 23.42
N ASP A 14 -2.42 -24.23 23.25
CA ASP A 14 -3.85 -24.35 22.95
C ASP A 14 -4.17 -23.88 21.51
N LYS A 15 -5.15 -24.55 20.88
CA LYS A 15 -5.63 -24.20 19.53
C LYS A 15 -6.19 -22.78 19.49
N THR A 16 -6.83 -22.36 20.57
CA THR A 16 -7.40 -21.01 20.73
C THR A 16 -6.30 -19.96 20.82
N GLY A 17 -5.22 -20.25 21.57
CA GLY A 17 -4.05 -19.38 21.69
C GLY A 17 -3.35 -19.18 20.35
N ALA A 18 -3.14 -20.27 19.59
CA ALA A 18 -2.55 -20.20 18.26
C ALA A 18 -3.41 -19.39 17.27
N LEU A 19 -4.74 -19.52 17.33
CA LEU A 19 -5.65 -18.70 16.51
C LEU A 19 -5.51 -17.21 16.83
N PHE A 20 -5.41 -16.86 18.12
CA PHE A 20 -5.19 -15.49 18.57
C PHE A 20 -3.83 -14.95 18.14
N LEU A 21 -2.80 -15.79 18.12
CA LEU A 21 -1.47 -15.43 17.62
C LEU A 21 -1.53 -15.04 16.14
N VAL A 22 -2.21 -15.84 15.32
CA VAL A 22 -2.33 -15.58 13.87
C VAL A 22 -3.16 -14.33 13.61
N LEU A 23 -4.35 -14.21 14.24
CA LEU A 23 -5.20 -13.03 14.08
C LEU A 23 -4.54 -11.76 14.62
N GLY A 24 -3.87 -11.84 15.77
CA GLY A 24 -3.11 -10.75 16.35
C GLY A 24 -1.94 -10.33 15.46
N GLY A 25 -1.23 -11.29 14.86
CA GLY A 25 -0.16 -11.03 13.91
C GLY A 25 -0.65 -10.34 12.63
N ILE A 26 -1.77 -10.78 12.07
CA ILE A 26 -2.39 -10.16 10.89
C ILE A 26 -2.82 -8.72 11.21
N LEU A 27 -3.51 -8.50 12.34
CA LEU A 27 -3.92 -7.15 12.76
C LEU A 27 -2.71 -6.24 12.99
N LEU A 28 -1.65 -6.75 13.63
CA LEU A 28 -0.40 -6.01 13.80
C LEU A 28 0.20 -5.59 12.45
N PHE A 29 0.28 -6.52 11.50
CA PHE A 29 0.76 -6.23 10.15
C PHE A 29 -0.10 -5.20 9.43
N LEU A 30 -1.42 -5.29 9.55
CA LEU A 30 -2.34 -4.29 8.97
C LEU A 30 -2.15 -2.90 9.58
N VAL A 31 -1.98 -2.81 10.90
CA VAL A 31 -1.70 -1.54 11.59
C VAL A 31 -0.36 -0.96 11.12
N ILE A 32 0.69 -1.78 11.01
CA ILE A 32 1.99 -1.34 10.50
C ILE A 32 1.86 -0.85 9.05
N SER A 33 1.17 -1.61 8.20
CA SER A 33 0.90 -1.23 6.81
C SER A 33 0.16 0.10 6.72
N PHE A 34 -0.86 0.30 7.55
CA PHE A 34 -1.63 1.54 7.59
C PHE A 34 -0.80 2.74 8.08
N VAL A 35 0.06 2.54 9.07
CA VAL A 35 0.99 3.58 9.54
C VAL A 35 2.01 3.92 8.45
N LEU A 36 2.55 2.92 7.76
CA LEU A 36 3.43 3.13 6.61
C LEU A 36 2.73 3.89 5.50
N GLU A 37 1.49 3.52 5.15
CA GLU A 37 0.66 4.21 4.16
C GLU A 37 0.41 5.68 4.55
N ARG A 38 0.08 5.94 5.82
CA ARG A 38 -0.06 7.32 6.35
C ARG A 38 1.24 8.10 6.26
N LYS A 39 2.39 7.44 6.48
CA LYS A 39 3.71 8.09 6.45
C LYS A 39 4.18 8.36 5.02
N THR A 40 3.97 7.45 4.07
CA THR A 40 4.28 7.67 2.65
C THR A 40 3.33 8.69 2.02
N LYS A 41 2.04 8.71 2.37
CA LYS A 41 1.15 9.79 1.94
C LYS A 41 1.65 11.17 2.35
N LYS A 42 2.40 11.33 3.44
CA LYS A 42 2.99 12.64 3.78
C LYS A 42 4.25 12.97 2.98
N MET A 43 5.06 11.98 2.59
CA MET A 43 6.30 12.22 1.84
C MET A 43 6.06 12.44 0.34
N TYR A 44 5.03 11.82 -0.24
CA TYR A 44 4.72 11.93 -1.66
C TYR A 44 3.54 12.88 -1.98
N PHE A 45 3.01 13.63 -1.01
CA PHE A 45 1.91 14.57 -1.27
C PHE A 45 2.38 16.00 -1.58
N ASN A 46 3.63 16.21 -1.99
CA ASN A 46 4.04 17.54 -2.46
C ASN A 46 5.27 17.51 -3.37
N HIS A 47 5.29 16.64 -4.38
CA HIS A 47 6.12 16.91 -5.54
C HIS A 47 5.31 17.83 -6.45
N LYS A 48 5.80 19.06 -6.70
CA LYS A 48 5.34 19.85 -7.84
C LYS A 48 5.57 18.95 -9.06
N LYS A 49 4.54 18.71 -9.88
CA LYS A 49 4.71 18.16 -11.22
C LYS A 49 5.86 18.93 -11.88
N THR A 50 6.96 18.24 -12.15
CA THR A 50 8.02 18.79 -13.00
C THR A 50 7.68 18.38 -14.42
N ASP A 51 8.09 19.14 -15.43
CA ASP A 51 7.74 18.89 -16.84
C ASP A 51 8.22 17.52 -17.37
N GLU A 52 8.96 16.77 -16.58
CA GLU A 52 9.46 15.41 -16.87
C GLU A 52 8.59 14.29 -16.24
N ASP A 53 7.51 14.62 -15.50
CA ASP A 53 6.56 13.63 -15.01
C ASP A 53 5.74 13.07 -16.18
N TRP A 54 5.82 11.75 -16.41
CA TRP A 54 5.06 11.05 -17.43
C TRP A 54 3.56 11.11 -17.12
N ASP A 55 2.85 12.04 -17.74
CA ASP A 55 1.39 12.11 -17.68
C ASP A 55 0.78 11.17 -18.74
N LEU A 56 0.03 10.16 -18.29
CA LEU A 56 -0.73 9.23 -19.16
C LEU A 56 -1.80 9.93 -20.01
N PHE A 57 -2.18 11.15 -19.62
CA PHE A 57 -3.07 12.06 -20.34
C PHE A 57 -2.41 13.45 -20.46
N GLY A 58 -1.08 13.46 -20.59
CA GLY A 58 -0.25 14.65 -20.64
C GLY A 58 -0.23 15.19 -22.04
N ASP A 59 -1.03 16.24 -22.24
CA ASP A 59 -1.18 16.97 -23.49
C ASP A 59 -1.72 16.11 -24.66
N ASP A 60 -2.93 15.58 -24.48
CA ASP A 60 -3.85 15.31 -25.60
C ASP A 60 -4.30 16.65 -26.23
N SER A 61 -3.34 17.43 -26.73
CA SER A 61 -3.58 18.47 -27.74
C SER A 61 -3.35 17.84 -29.11
N GLU A 62 -4.26 16.95 -29.50
CA GLU A 62 -4.71 16.65 -30.88
C GLU A 62 -3.69 16.50 -32.05
N GLU A 63 -2.40 16.30 -31.82
CA GLU A 63 -1.42 16.15 -32.92
C GLU A 63 -1.21 14.68 -33.36
N GLY A 64 -1.57 13.70 -32.53
CA GLY A 64 -1.36 12.27 -32.84
C GLY A 64 -2.45 11.60 -33.68
N TRP A 65 -3.68 12.14 -33.66
CA TRP A 65 -4.81 11.60 -34.44
C TRP A 65 -4.98 12.28 -35.80
N SER A 66 -4.43 13.49 -35.97
CA SER A 66 -4.46 14.25 -37.23
C SER A 66 -3.59 13.61 -38.32
N ASP A 67 -2.42 13.06 -37.95
CA ASP A 67 -1.52 12.36 -38.88
C ASP A 67 -2.14 11.08 -39.46
N PHE A 68 -3.00 10.39 -38.69
CA PHE A 68 -3.70 9.18 -39.15
C PHE A 68 -4.91 9.48 -40.05
N GLU A 69 -5.58 10.62 -39.87
CA GLU A 69 -6.71 11.04 -40.72
C GLU A 69 -6.26 11.65 -42.06
N GLU A 70 -5.09 12.28 -42.13
CA GLU A 70 -4.56 12.87 -43.38
C GLU A 70 -4.14 11.79 -44.41
N ASP A 71 -3.65 10.64 -43.94
CA ASP A 71 -3.25 9.50 -44.78
C ASP A 71 -4.45 8.72 -45.37
N ASN A 72 -5.68 8.98 -44.90
CA ASN A 72 -6.91 8.32 -45.36
C ASN A 72 -7.84 9.26 -46.15
N LYS A 73 -7.28 10.28 -46.81
CA LYS A 73 -8.03 11.28 -47.59
C LYS A 73 -7.74 11.24 -49.09
#